data_AF-A0A2G8KGX1-F1
#
_entry.id   AF-A0A2G8KGX1-F1
#
_cell.length_a   1.000
_cell.length_b   1.000
_cell.length_c   1.000
_cell.angle_alpha   90.00
_cell.angle_beta   90.00
_cell.angle_gamma   90.00
#
_symmetry.space_group_name_H-M   'P 1'
#
loop_
_entity.id
_entity.type
_entity.pdbx_description
1 polymer ?
#
loop_
_entity_poly.entity_id
_entity_poly.type
_entity_poly.pdbx_seq_one_letter_code
_entity_poly.pdbx_strand_id
1 'polypeptide(L)'
;MEEASSAFSNPWASEEPQTQALSNILRFAKGYGYKCDTDVGESKGLQQQLGSQAASLQMIDRLRQKTDQMKEINSISSSIQKRLMDKETRDITHQDILESKISTISSLNGHLQTILEKKQELTTRLQQPVIGDNLRVEAAYHDHVRELFPMITVHLARLNQNLETIQWSHDFKQTDDQLEESLNGIAGKLAQIQTGLQDIAQLRSTLQNF
;
A
#
# COMPACT_ATOMS: atom_id res chain seq x y z
N MET A 1 -76.90 17.70 14.83
CA MET A 1 -77.10 17.25 16.22
C MET A 1 -75.74 16.81 16.73
N GLU A 2 -75.11 17.40 17.73
CA GLU A 2 -75.36 18.60 18.53
C GLU A 2 -74.05 18.77 19.32
N GLU A 3 -73.61 20.00 19.51
CA GLU A 3 -72.46 20.34 20.35
C GLU A 3 -72.71 19.89 21.79
N ALA A 4 -71.66 19.43 22.47
CA ALA A 4 -71.58 19.57 23.93
C ALA A 4 -70.13 19.77 24.33
N SER A 5 -69.80 21.06 24.49
CA SER A 5 -68.59 21.58 25.10
C SER A 5 -68.38 20.99 26.50
N SER A 6 -67.43 20.06 26.60
CA SER A 6 -66.90 19.63 27.90
C SER A 6 -66.11 20.79 28.50
N ALA A 7 -66.77 21.54 29.38
CA ALA A 7 -66.15 22.53 30.22
C ALA A 7 -64.98 21.89 30.99
N PHE A 8 -63.82 22.56 30.94
CA PHE A 8 -62.63 22.22 31.73
C PHE A 8 -62.98 22.30 33.22
N SER A 9 -63.41 21.16 33.79
CA SER A 9 -63.49 20.97 35.24
C SER A 9 -62.07 20.73 35.75
N ASN A 10 -61.54 21.71 36.48
CA ASN A 10 -60.17 21.66 37.00
C ASN A 10 -60.07 20.57 38.08
N PRO A 11 -59.25 19.52 37.91
CA PRO A 11 -59.19 18.36 38.83
C PRO A 11 -58.58 18.65 40.20
N TRP A 12 -58.13 19.88 40.46
CA TRP A 12 -57.39 20.28 41.66
C TRP A 12 -58.15 21.28 42.54
N ALA A 13 -59.43 21.53 42.27
CA ALA A 13 -60.29 22.23 43.22
C ALA A 13 -60.63 21.28 44.38
N SER A 14 -59.71 21.18 45.34
CA SER A 14 -60.00 20.49 46.60
C SER A 14 -61.26 21.10 47.23
N GLU A 15 -62.20 20.24 47.58
CA GLU A 15 -63.46 20.53 48.26
C GLU A 15 -63.21 21.01 49.70
N GLU A 16 -62.62 22.18 49.85
CA GLU A 16 -62.49 22.82 51.16
C GLU A 16 -63.82 23.52 51.50
N PRO A 17 -64.43 23.30 52.68
CA PRO A 17 -65.73 23.88 53.03
C PRO A 17 -65.74 25.42 53.01
N GLN A 18 -64.58 26.04 53.10
CA GLN A 18 -64.39 27.50 53.05
C GLN A 18 -64.58 28.06 51.63
N THR A 19 -64.21 27.31 50.59
CA THR A 19 -64.40 27.73 49.19
C THR A 19 -65.85 27.53 48.73
N GLN A 20 -66.56 26.55 49.30
CA GLN A 20 -68.01 26.40 49.16
C GLN A 20 -68.78 27.53 49.86
N ALA A 21 -68.37 27.92 51.08
CA ALA A 21 -69.00 29.02 51.80
C ALA A 21 -68.85 30.36 51.04
N LEU A 22 -67.65 30.65 50.53
CA LEU A 22 -67.40 31.86 49.75
C LEU A 22 -68.12 31.87 48.41
N SER A 23 -68.15 30.75 47.68
CA SER A 23 -68.91 30.66 46.42
C SER A 23 -70.42 30.80 46.64
N ASN A 24 -70.95 30.27 47.73
CA ASN A 24 -72.35 30.46 48.12
C ASN A 24 -72.63 31.93 48.46
N ILE A 25 -71.75 32.61 49.22
CA ILE A 25 -71.88 34.04 49.54
C ILE A 25 -71.82 34.90 48.27
N LEU A 26 -70.91 34.61 47.34
CA LEU A 26 -70.82 35.31 46.06
C LEU A 26 -72.06 35.07 45.18
N ARG A 27 -72.64 33.87 45.24
CA ARG A 27 -73.89 33.55 44.55
C ARG A 27 -75.09 34.27 45.17
N PHE A 28 -75.16 34.38 46.49
CA PHE A 28 -76.18 35.17 47.17
C PHE A 28 -76.03 36.66 46.85
N ALA A 29 -74.81 37.21 46.90
CA ALA A 29 -74.56 38.62 46.56
C ALA A 29 -75.01 38.96 45.14
N LYS A 30 -74.79 38.05 44.18
CA LYS A 30 -75.29 38.17 42.80
C LYS A 30 -76.82 38.12 42.72
N GLY A 31 -77.47 37.31 43.56
CA GLY A 31 -78.94 37.24 43.68
C GLY A 31 -79.58 38.51 44.25
N TYR A 32 -78.85 39.28 45.07
CA TYR A 32 -79.29 40.56 45.63
C TYR A 32 -78.98 41.77 44.73
N GLY A 33 -78.52 41.55 43.49
CA GLY A 33 -78.27 42.63 42.54
C GLY A 33 -76.97 43.41 42.77
N TYR A 34 -76.07 42.93 43.64
CA TYR A 34 -74.72 43.48 43.71
C TYR A 34 -73.95 43.09 42.45
N LYS A 35 -73.52 44.10 41.68
CA LYS A 35 -72.60 43.89 40.55
C LYS A 35 -71.24 43.51 41.11
N CYS A 36 -70.91 42.22 41.11
CA CYS A 36 -69.52 41.81 41.08
C CYS A 36 -68.98 42.21 39.71
N ASP A 37 -68.29 43.36 39.65
CA ASP A 37 -67.48 43.72 38.49
C ASP A 37 -66.41 42.64 38.28
N THR A 38 -66.74 41.67 37.43
CA THR A 38 -65.74 40.91 36.69
C THR A 38 -65.28 41.75 35.51
N ASP A 39 -64.93 43.01 35.73
CA ASP A 39 -64.33 43.86 34.70
C ASP A 39 -62.81 43.72 34.79
N VAL A 40 -62.31 42.66 34.15
CA VAL A 40 -60.90 42.23 34.11
C VAL A 40 -60.02 43.23 33.32
N GLY A 41 -60.60 44.33 32.81
CA GLY A 41 -59.92 45.37 32.02
C GLY A 41 -59.29 46.49 32.84
N GLU A 42 -60.03 47.15 33.75
CA GLU A 42 -59.59 48.41 34.37
C GLU A 42 -58.63 48.22 35.56
N SER A 43 -58.79 47.12 36.31
CA SER A 43 -57.83 46.79 37.40
C SER A 43 -56.43 46.48 36.88
N LYS A 44 -56.28 45.95 35.65
CA LYS A 44 -54.96 45.69 35.07
C LYS A 44 -54.19 46.98 34.79
N GLY A 45 -54.87 48.05 34.34
CA GLY A 45 -54.25 49.34 34.05
C GLY A 45 -53.73 50.05 35.31
N LEU A 46 -54.55 50.12 36.36
CA LEU A 46 -54.16 50.75 37.64
C LEU A 46 -53.09 49.94 38.39
N GLN A 47 -53.14 48.60 38.31
CA GLN A 47 -52.15 47.72 38.92
C GLN A 47 -50.80 47.75 38.17
N GLN A 48 -50.83 47.98 36.85
CA GLN A 48 -49.63 48.16 36.02
C GLN A 48 -48.98 49.54 36.24
N GLN A 49 -49.77 50.59 36.49
CA GLN A 49 -49.26 51.92 36.83
C GLN A 49 -48.69 51.98 38.26
N LEU A 50 -49.38 51.42 39.26
CA LEU A 50 -48.88 51.37 40.64
C LEU A 50 -47.67 50.40 40.77
N GLY A 51 -47.65 49.34 39.95
CA GLY A 51 -46.55 48.39 39.88
C GLY A 51 -45.26 48.96 39.27
N SER A 52 -45.37 49.96 38.39
CA SER A 52 -44.20 50.61 37.77
C SER A 52 -43.38 51.47 38.75
N GLN A 53 -43.99 51.91 39.87
CA GLN A 53 -43.41 52.85 40.83
C GLN A 53 -42.85 52.18 42.11
N ALA A 54 -43.20 50.92 42.38
CA ALA A 54 -42.65 50.19 43.53
C ALA A 54 -41.22 49.71 43.22
N ALA A 55 -40.22 50.24 43.93
CA ALA A 55 -38.80 49.87 43.77
C ALA A 55 -38.55 48.35 43.94
N SER A 56 -39.41 47.64 44.67
CA SER A 56 -39.37 46.19 44.84
C SER A 56 -39.69 45.41 43.57
N LEU A 57 -40.64 45.87 42.74
CA LEU A 57 -41.00 45.20 41.48
C LEU A 57 -39.90 45.36 40.42
N GLN A 58 -39.32 46.56 40.32
CA GLN A 58 -38.15 46.79 39.44
C GLN A 58 -36.95 45.92 39.85
N MET A 59 -36.75 45.69 41.15
CA MET A 59 -35.70 44.79 41.64
C MET A 59 -35.99 43.33 41.28
N ILE A 60 -37.25 42.88 41.43
CA ILE A 60 -37.67 41.53 41.04
C ILE A 60 -37.47 41.31 39.54
N ASP A 61 -37.82 42.28 38.70
CA ASP A 61 -37.63 42.19 37.25
C ASP A 61 -36.15 42.16 36.86
N ARG A 62 -35.29 42.97 37.51
CA ARG A 62 -33.82 42.88 37.33
C ARG A 62 -33.26 41.53 37.76
N LEU A 63 -33.75 40.97 38.87
CA LEU A 63 -33.34 39.64 39.32
C LEU A 63 -33.79 38.54 38.35
N ARG A 64 -35.00 38.65 37.78
CA ARG A 64 -35.48 37.75 36.72
C ARG A 64 -34.61 37.84 35.48
N GLN A 65 -34.32 39.06 35.00
CA GLN A 65 -33.43 39.27 33.86
C GLN A 65 -32.05 38.66 34.10
N LYS A 66 -31.46 38.88 35.28
CA LYS A 66 -30.17 38.27 35.65
C LYS A 66 -30.25 36.74 35.71
N THR A 67 -31.36 36.21 36.18
CA THR A 67 -31.59 34.76 36.25
C THR A 67 -31.74 34.15 34.85
N ASP A 68 -32.41 34.84 33.94
CA ASP A 68 -32.57 34.37 32.56
C ASP A 68 -31.25 34.44 31.80
N GLN A 69 -30.46 35.50 31.99
CA GLN A 69 -29.07 35.55 31.51
C GLN A 69 -28.21 34.42 32.08
N MET A 70 -28.37 34.10 33.37
CA MET A 70 -27.64 32.99 34.00
C MET A 70 -28.04 31.63 33.40
N LYS A 71 -29.33 31.42 33.10
CA LYS A 71 -29.79 30.20 32.40
C LYS A 71 -29.18 30.10 31.01
N GLU A 72 -29.12 31.21 30.28
CA GLU A 72 -28.51 31.25 28.95
C GLU A 72 -27.02 30.91 29.00
N ILE A 73 -26.27 31.51 29.93
CA ILE A 73 -24.85 31.20 30.17
C ILE A 73 -24.67 29.72 30.51
N ASN A 74 -25.50 29.18 31.40
CA ASN A 74 -25.41 27.76 31.78
C ASN A 74 -25.72 26.83 30.60
N SER A 75 -26.70 27.19 29.75
CA SER A 75 -27.05 26.45 28.54
C SER A 75 -25.89 26.44 27.52
N ILE A 76 -25.27 27.60 27.30
CA ILE A 76 -24.10 27.75 26.44
C ILE A 76 -22.92 26.96 27.01
N SER A 77 -22.64 27.09 28.30
CA SER A 77 -21.57 26.35 28.99
C SER A 77 -21.76 24.83 28.85
N SER A 78 -22.98 24.35 29.04
CA SER A 78 -23.31 22.93 28.87
C SER A 78 -23.10 22.47 27.42
N SER A 79 -23.44 23.32 26.45
CA SER A 79 -23.24 23.05 25.03
C SER A 79 -21.76 23.00 24.65
N ILE A 80 -20.95 23.90 25.22
CA ILE A 80 -19.49 23.89 25.05
C ILE A 80 -18.89 22.60 25.62
N GLN A 81 -19.29 22.22 26.83
CA GLN A 81 -18.79 20.99 27.46
C GLN A 81 -19.13 19.74 26.64
N LYS A 82 -20.36 19.67 26.10
CA LYS A 82 -20.76 18.58 25.21
C LYS A 82 -19.89 18.51 23.95
N ARG A 83 -19.61 19.65 23.33
CA ARG A 83 -18.74 19.71 22.13
C ARG A 83 -17.29 19.37 22.44
N LEU A 84 -16.80 19.74 23.62
CA LEU A 84 -15.45 19.39 24.06
C LEU A 84 -15.32 17.87 24.22
N MET A 85 -16.27 17.24 24.91
CA MET A 85 -16.29 15.79 25.07
C MET A 85 -16.47 15.06 23.74
N ASP A 86 -17.33 15.55 22.85
CA ASP A 86 -17.47 14.97 21.51
C ASP A 86 -16.16 15.07 20.72
N LYS A 87 -15.43 16.19 20.82
CA LYS A 87 -14.12 16.35 20.19
C LYS A 87 -13.07 15.39 20.75
N GLU A 88 -13.02 15.23 22.07
CA GLU A 88 -12.09 14.31 22.75
C GLU A 88 -12.38 12.85 22.43
N THR A 89 -13.65 12.50 22.26
CA THR A 89 -14.09 11.13 21.99
C THR A 89 -14.26 10.87 20.49
N ARG A 90 -14.10 11.89 19.65
CA ARG A 90 -14.51 11.88 18.24
C ARG A 90 -13.89 10.72 17.48
N ASP A 91 -12.63 10.44 17.79
CA ASP A 91 -11.79 9.50 17.11
C ASP A 91 -12.10 8.02 17.41
N ILE A 92 -12.96 7.77 18.43
CA ILE A 92 -13.45 6.45 18.82
C ILE A 92 -14.99 6.33 18.79
N THR A 93 -15.74 7.43 18.72
CA THR A 93 -17.22 7.39 18.62
C THR A 93 -17.74 7.60 17.21
N HIS A 94 -17.04 8.34 16.35
CA HIS A 94 -17.53 8.63 14.99
C HIS A 94 -17.13 7.50 14.04
N GLN A 95 -18.15 6.89 13.43
CA GLN A 95 -18.01 5.77 12.50
C GLN A 95 -17.09 6.11 11.32
N ASP A 96 -17.20 7.30 10.74
CA ASP A 96 -16.36 7.72 9.61
C ASP A 96 -14.86 7.65 9.92
N ILE A 97 -14.48 8.06 11.14
CA ILE A 97 -13.07 8.07 11.57
C ILE A 97 -12.60 6.64 11.84
N LEU A 98 -13.44 5.83 12.48
CA LEU A 98 -13.16 4.42 12.73
C LEU A 98 -13.01 3.64 11.42
N GLU A 99 -13.90 3.83 10.47
CA GLU A 99 -13.83 3.19 9.15
C GLU A 99 -12.57 3.60 8.39
N SER A 100 -12.19 4.89 8.43
CA SER A 100 -10.93 5.36 7.85
C SER A 100 -9.71 4.72 8.53
N LYS A 101 -9.69 4.64 9.86
CA LYS A 101 -8.63 3.97 10.63
C LYS A 101 -8.55 2.48 10.26
N ILE A 102 -9.69 1.79 10.21
CA ILE A 102 -9.78 0.36 9.83
C ILE A 102 -9.29 0.15 8.41
N SER A 103 -9.71 0.97 7.45
CA SER A 103 -9.26 0.92 6.06
C SER A 103 -7.74 1.08 5.96
N THR A 104 -7.19 2.05 6.69
CA THR A 104 -5.73 2.30 6.72
C THR A 104 -4.96 1.11 7.31
N ILE A 105 -5.44 0.57 8.43
CA ILE A 105 -4.82 -0.60 9.07
C ILE A 105 -4.95 -1.83 8.18
N SER A 106 -6.09 -2.03 7.53
CA SER A 106 -6.33 -3.14 6.60
C SER A 106 -5.40 -3.05 5.39
N SER A 107 -5.22 -1.86 4.82
CA SER A 107 -4.26 -1.62 3.73
C SER A 107 -2.83 -1.93 4.17
N LEU A 108 -2.41 -1.43 5.34
CA LEU A 108 -1.09 -1.74 5.89
C LEU A 108 -0.90 -3.24 6.11
N ASN A 109 -1.90 -3.91 6.68
CA ASN A 109 -1.87 -5.35 6.88
C ASN A 109 -1.76 -6.11 5.54
N GLY A 110 -2.47 -5.66 4.51
CA GLY A 110 -2.34 -6.18 3.15
C GLY A 110 -0.91 -6.04 2.61
N HIS A 111 -0.30 -4.86 2.75
CA HIS A 111 1.10 -4.66 2.34
C HIS A 111 2.07 -5.57 3.10
N LEU A 112 1.89 -5.73 4.42
CA LEU A 112 2.71 -6.62 5.24
C LEU A 112 2.56 -8.08 4.81
N GLN A 113 1.34 -8.51 4.48
CA GLN A 113 1.09 -9.85 3.97
C GLN A 113 1.78 -10.08 2.62
N THR A 114 1.71 -9.11 1.70
CA THR A 114 2.45 -9.18 0.42
C THR A 114 3.96 -9.27 0.64
N ILE A 115 4.51 -8.50 1.58
CA ILE A 115 5.94 -8.59 1.93
C ILE A 115 6.29 -9.97 2.48
N LEU A 116 5.44 -10.54 3.33
CA LEU A 116 5.64 -11.87 3.89
C LEU A 116 5.63 -12.95 2.79
N GLU A 117 4.67 -12.87 1.86
CA GLU A 117 4.60 -13.76 0.70
C GLU A 117 5.86 -13.65 -0.17
N LYS A 118 6.32 -12.42 -0.45
CA LYS A 118 7.55 -12.19 -1.23
C LYS A 118 8.80 -12.68 -0.52
N LYS A 119 8.87 -12.53 0.80
CA LYS A 119 9.96 -13.10 1.61
C LYS A 119 9.94 -14.63 1.54
N GLN A 120 8.77 -15.25 1.61
CA GLN A 120 8.62 -16.69 1.52
C GLN A 120 9.02 -17.18 0.12
N GLU A 121 8.55 -16.52 -0.94
CA GLU A 121 8.94 -16.77 -2.33
C GLU A 121 10.45 -16.69 -2.50
N LEU A 122 11.08 -15.63 -1.99
CA LEU A 122 12.53 -15.46 -2.05
C LEU A 122 13.26 -16.56 -1.26
N THR A 123 12.77 -16.91 -0.09
CA THR A 123 13.35 -17.99 0.74
C THR A 123 13.28 -19.31 0.00
N THR A 124 12.13 -19.66 -0.60
CA THR A 124 11.98 -20.86 -1.42
C THR A 124 12.90 -20.82 -2.64
N ARG A 125 13.04 -19.67 -3.31
CA ARG A 125 13.97 -19.51 -4.44
C ARG A 125 15.45 -19.58 -4.05
N LEU A 126 15.81 -19.20 -2.83
CA LEU A 126 17.18 -19.35 -2.32
C LEU A 126 17.44 -20.79 -1.85
N GLN A 127 16.44 -21.46 -1.29
CA GLN A 127 16.49 -22.87 -0.91
C GLN A 127 16.47 -23.82 -2.10
N GLN A 128 15.83 -23.44 -3.20
CA GLN A 128 15.96 -24.10 -4.49
C GLN A 128 17.19 -23.52 -5.18
N PRO A 129 18.38 -24.13 -5.06
CA PRO A 129 19.47 -23.77 -5.95
C PRO A 129 18.93 -23.86 -7.38
N VAL A 130 19.23 -22.86 -8.19
CA VAL A 130 18.90 -22.86 -9.62
C VAL A 130 19.68 -24.01 -10.26
N ILE A 131 19.15 -25.22 -10.17
CA ILE A 131 19.61 -26.41 -10.89
C ILE A 131 19.03 -26.30 -12.30
N GLY A 132 19.36 -25.23 -13.02
CA GLY A 132 19.20 -25.23 -14.47
C GLY A 132 20.54 -25.67 -15.02
N ASP A 133 20.64 -26.91 -15.53
CA ASP A 133 21.76 -27.56 -16.26
C ASP A 133 23.20 -27.16 -15.91
N ASN A 134 23.43 -26.60 -14.74
CA ASN A 134 24.72 -26.10 -14.30
C ASN A 134 25.40 -27.22 -13.54
N LEU A 135 26.58 -27.61 -14.03
CA LEU A 135 27.43 -28.57 -13.37
C LEU A 135 27.64 -28.12 -11.91
N ARG A 136 27.15 -28.92 -10.96
CA ARG A 136 27.39 -28.66 -9.53
C ARG A 136 28.86 -28.92 -9.26
N VAL A 137 29.64 -27.85 -9.21
CA VAL A 137 31.04 -27.91 -8.79
C VAL A 137 31.08 -27.50 -7.33
N GLU A 138 31.78 -28.28 -6.51
CA GLU A 138 32.04 -27.91 -5.13
C GLU A 138 33.03 -26.75 -5.09
N ALA A 139 32.88 -25.82 -4.14
CA ALA A 139 33.66 -24.58 -4.11
C ALA A 139 35.19 -24.82 -4.13
N ALA A 140 35.65 -25.94 -3.56
CA ALA A 140 37.06 -26.35 -3.57
C ALA A 140 37.61 -26.63 -4.99
N TYR A 141 36.74 -26.99 -5.93
CA TYR A 141 37.12 -27.36 -7.30
C TYR A 141 36.84 -26.25 -8.32
N HIS A 142 36.28 -25.11 -7.92
CA HIS A 142 36.00 -23.99 -8.82
C HIS A 142 37.27 -23.46 -9.52
N ASP A 143 38.38 -23.35 -8.80
CA ASP A 143 39.64 -22.86 -9.39
C ASP A 143 40.20 -23.84 -10.42
N HIS A 144 40.16 -25.14 -10.12
CA HIS A 144 40.57 -26.19 -11.04
C HIS A 144 39.69 -26.23 -12.29
N VAL A 145 38.37 -26.10 -12.12
CA VAL A 145 37.42 -26.08 -13.23
C VAL A 145 37.61 -24.83 -14.09
N ARG A 146 37.88 -23.67 -13.49
CA ARG A 146 38.20 -22.43 -14.19
C ARG A 146 39.44 -22.56 -15.08
N GLU A 147 40.45 -23.31 -14.65
CA GLU A 147 41.65 -23.57 -15.45
C GLU A 147 41.43 -24.64 -16.53
N LEU A 148 40.64 -25.67 -16.21
CA LEU A 148 40.40 -26.80 -17.10
C LEU A 148 39.49 -26.44 -18.30
N PHE A 149 38.43 -25.64 -18.08
CA PHE A 149 37.48 -25.30 -19.14
C PHE A 149 38.13 -24.60 -20.35
N PRO A 150 38.95 -23.55 -20.18
CA PRO A 150 39.68 -22.93 -21.28
C PRO A 150 40.60 -23.91 -22.02
N MET A 151 41.27 -24.82 -21.30
CA MET A 151 42.08 -25.87 -21.93
C MET A 151 41.21 -26.79 -22.79
N ILE A 152 40.10 -27.29 -22.25
CA ILE A 152 39.18 -28.16 -22.98
C ILE A 152 38.66 -27.45 -24.23
N THR A 153 38.28 -26.17 -24.14
CA THR A 153 37.80 -25.41 -25.30
C THR A 153 38.88 -25.27 -26.39
N VAL A 154 40.14 -25.01 -26.01
CA VAL A 154 41.26 -24.96 -26.95
C VAL A 154 41.51 -26.33 -27.59
N HIS A 155 41.44 -27.40 -26.81
CA HIS A 155 41.58 -28.77 -27.33
C HIS A 155 40.43 -29.17 -28.25
N LEU A 156 39.19 -28.79 -27.95
CA LEU A 156 38.03 -29.01 -28.81
C LEU A 156 38.14 -28.22 -30.13
N ALA A 157 38.60 -26.96 -30.07
CA ALA A 157 38.84 -26.16 -31.26
C ALA A 157 39.97 -26.74 -32.14
N ARG A 158 41.04 -27.25 -31.51
CA ARG A 158 42.15 -27.90 -32.21
C ARG A 158 41.85 -29.35 -32.62
N LEU A 159 40.82 -29.99 -32.06
CA LEU A 159 40.46 -31.36 -32.39
C LEU A 159 40.15 -31.52 -33.87
N ASN A 160 39.41 -30.57 -34.47
CA ASN A 160 39.12 -30.58 -35.89
C ASN A 160 40.39 -30.51 -36.74
N GLN A 161 41.32 -29.60 -36.41
CA GLN A 161 42.60 -29.49 -37.11
C GLN A 161 43.46 -30.75 -36.95
N ASN A 162 43.44 -31.35 -35.75
CA ASN A 162 44.16 -32.59 -35.48
C ASN A 162 43.54 -33.76 -36.25
N LEU A 163 42.20 -33.82 -36.38
CA LEU A 163 41.51 -34.82 -37.18
C LEU A 163 41.81 -34.65 -38.67
N GLU A 164 41.80 -33.41 -39.18
CA GLU A 164 42.24 -33.09 -40.55
C GLU A 164 43.70 -33.46 -40.78
N THR A 165 44.58 -33.22 -39.80
CA THR A 165 46.00 -33.60 -39.88
C THR A 165 46.20 -35.11 -39.87
N ILE A 166 45.40 -35.84 -39.08
CA ILE A 166 45.42 -37.31 -39.05
C ILE A 166 44.87 -37.88 -40.36
N GLN A 167 43.80 -37.28 -40.91
CA GLN A 167 43.24 -37.66 -42.20
C GLN A 167 44.24 -37.37 -43.34
N TRP A 168 44.85 -36.19 -43.35
CA TRP A 168 45.93 -35.85 -44.27
C TRP A 168 47.09 -36.84 -44.14
N SER A 169 47.51 -37.18 -42.92
CA SER A 169 48.58 -38.16 -42.68
C SER A 169 48.20 -39.57 -43.16
N HIS A 170 46.92 -39.94 -43.11
CA HIS A 170 46.42 -41.20 -43.64
C HIS A 170 46.47 -41.19 -45.17
N ASP A 171 46.00 -40.12 -45.80
CA ASP A 171 45.96 -39.96 -47.26
C ASP A 171 47.36 -39.75 -47.86
N PHE A 172 48.30 -39.19 -47.09
CA PHE A 172 49.70 -38.98 -47.46
C PHE A 172 50.48 -40.29 -47.68
N LYS A 173 49.99 -41.43 -47.16
CA LYS A 173 50.61 -42.75 -47.45
C LYS A 173 50.49 -43.18 -48.92
N GLN A 174 49.69 -42.51 -49.75
CA GLN A 174 49.43 -42.91 -51.13
C GLN A 174 50.32 -42.20 -52.19
N THR A 175 51.29 -41.36 -51.78
CA THR A 175 52.21 -40.65 -52.71
C THR A 175 53.65 -41.16 -52.71
N ASP A 176 53.93 -42.29 -52.05
CA ASP A 176 55.27 -42.90 -52.04
C ASP A 176 55.74 -43.27 -53.45
N ASP A 177 54.82 -43.75 -54.31
CA ASP A 177 55.13 -44.06 -55.71
C ASP A 177 55.59 -42.82 -56.51
N GLN A 178 55.02 -41.63 -56.24
CA GLN A 178 55.45 -40.38 -56.90
C GLN A 178 56.75 -39.84 -56.31
N LEU A 179 56.99 -40.08 -55.02
CA LEU A 179 58.24 -39.76 -54.38
C LEU A 179 59.37 -40.63 -54.97
N GLU A 180 59.12 -41.92 -55.11
CA GLU A 180 60.04 -42.89 -55.69
C GLU A 180 60.31 -42.61 -57.17
N GLU A 181 59.29 -42.23 -57.95
CA GLU A 181 59.46 -41.77 -59.34
C GLU A 181 60.31 -40.49 -59.43
N SER A 182 60.09 -39.53 -58.54
CA SER A 182 60.89 -38.30 -58.49
C SER A 182 62.34 -38.55 -58.04
N LEU A 183 62.54 -39.46 -57.08
CA LEU A 183 63.86 -39.89 -56.61
C LEU A 183 64.63 -40.65 -57.69
N ASN A 184 63.97 -41.57 -58.40
CA ASN A 184 64.55 -42.28 -59.54
C ASN A 184 64.86 -41.31 -60.70
N GLY A 185 64.02 -40.30 -60.94
CA GLY A 185 64.29 -39.24 -61.91
C GLY A 185 65.49 -38.36 -61.54
N ILE A 186 65.66 -38.03 -60.26
CA ILE A 186 66.83 -37.29 -59.77
C ILE A 186 68.09 -38.16 -59.84
N ALA A 187 68.00 -39.43 -59.43
CA ALA A 187 69.09 -40.40 -59.53
C ALA A 187 69.53 -40.60 -61.00
N GLY A 188 68.59 -40.67 -61.93
CA GLY A 188 68.86 -40.74 -63.37
C GLY A 188 69.58 -39.49 -63.90
N LYS A 189 69.17 -38.29 -63.48
CA LYS A 189 69.87 -37.04 -63.84
C LYS A 189 71.28 -36.97 -63.24
N LEU A 190 71.46 -37.43 -62.00
CA LEU A 190 72.78 -37.52 -61.37
C LEU A 190 73.69 -38.51 -62.12
N ALA A 191 73.18 -39.67 -62.52
CA ALA A 191 73.92 -40.63 -63.33
C ALA A 191 74.32 -40.04 -64.69
N GLN A 192 73.44 -39.28 -65.36
CA GLN A 192 73.78 -38.60 -66.61
C GLN A 192 74.91 -37.57 -66.43
N ILE A 193 74.88 -36.78 -65.35
CA ILE A 193 75.96 -35.83 -65.04
C ILE A 193 77.26 -36.58 -64.75
N GLN A 194 77.20 -37.67 -63.98
CA GLN A 194 78.34 -38.53 -63.67
C GLN A 194 78.99 -39.08 -64.95
N THR A 195 78.19 -39.61 -65.88
CA THR A 195 78.68 -40.12 -67.18
C THR A 195 79.27 -39.00 -68.03
N GLY A 196 78.61 -37.84 -68.12
CA GLY A 196 79.14 -36.70 -68.87
C GLY A 196 80.48 -36.19 -68.33
N LEU A 197 80.65 -36.17 -67.00
CA LEU A 197 81.92 -35.84 -66.38
C LEU A 197 83.00 -36.89 -66.66
N GLN A 198 82.64 -38.18 -66.66
CA GLN A 198 83.56 -39.26 -66.97
C GLN A 198 84.00 -39.22 -68.44
N ASP A 199 83.10 -38.91 -69.37
CA ASP A 199 83.41 -38.76 -70.79
C ASP A 199 84.36 -37.58 -71.03
N ILE A 200 84.15 -36.45 -70.33
CA ILE A 200 85.07 -35.30 -70.36
C ILE A 200 86.44 -35.70 -69.78
N ALA A 201 86.47 -36.46 -68.69
CA ALA A 201 87.73 -36.93 -68.10
C ALA A 201 88.49 -37.87 -69.06
N GLN A 202 87.78 -38.74 -69.78
CA GLN A 202 88.35 -39.61 -70.80
C GLN A 202 88.87 -38.81 -72.00
N LEU A 203 88.10 -37.85 -72.53
CA LEU A 203 88.57 -36.94 -73.58
C LEU A 203 89.81 -36.15 -73.17
N ARG A 204 89.89 -35.71 -71.91
CA ARG A 204 91.09 -35.06 -71.40
C ARG A 204 92.29 -36.01 -71.39
N SER A 205 92.07 -37.27 -71.02
CA SER A 205 93.14 -38.28 -71.01
C SER A 205 93.60 -38.66 -72.43
N THR A 206 92.71 -38.66 -73.43
CA THR A 206 93.08 -38.93 -74.82
C THR A 206 93.81 -37.76 -75.46
N LEU A 207 93.45 -36.51 -75.11
CA LEU A 207 94.18 -35.32 -75.55
C LEU A 207 95.57 -35.17 -74.90
N GLN A 208 95.81 -35.77 -73.72
CA GLN A 208 97.13 -35.80 -73.08
C GLN A 208 98.07 -36.87 -73.66
N ASN A 209 97.54 -37.81 -74.45
CA ASN A 209 98.30 -38.90 -75.07
C ASN A 209 98.59 -38.64 -76.58
N PHE A 210 98.32 -37.42 -77.07
CA PHE A 210 98.82 -36.88 -78.34
C PHE A 210 99.98 -35.92 -78.07
#